data_AF-A0A6M0RJ59-F1
#
_entry.id   AF-A0A6M0RJ59-F1
#
_cell.length_a   1.000
_cell.length_b   1.000
_cell.length_c   1.000
_cell.angle_alpha   90.00
_cell.angle_beta   90.00
_cell.angle_gamma   90.00
#
_symmetry.space_group_name_H-M   'P 1'
#
loop_
_entity.id
_entity.type
_entity.pdbx_description
1 polymer ?
#
loop_
_entity_poly.entity_id
_entity_poly.type
_entity_poly.pdbx_seq_one_letter_code
_entity_poly.pdbx_strand_id
1 'polypeptide(L)'
;MAPITFIEGIGSQLAERWIATLLTPAFCFWAGGFFLLTQLSIWGDIKTNLGKLSEPFQIAVLVVCLLIIAASAFIVQRFDLTILRFLEGYWSQDWKPLKRLWKRKTQQHAQQLHDIKDQLQILMRSAPSVDVFNKKAQLDHQRRWLPSKPDALMPTELGNILRAAELRSEAKYGLNAVVCWPHLWMLLPEHPRNDLQEARANLNTAARIWLWGLLFWSWTLLGFWTPWALLALPIGWCTMVFAYRWSLSAARDYGDLLDAAFDLHRDKLYKSLRWPLPENSDVEREMGERLTQYLWRGPVNFVAYQDYD
;
A
#
# COMPACT_ATOMS: atom_id res chain seq x y z
N MET A 1 0.46 25.24 33.73
CA MET A 1 1.80 24.76 33.32
C MET A 1 1.74 23.24 33.19
N ALA A 2 1.15 22.72 32.12
CA ALA A 2 1.08 21.27 31.78
C ALA A 2 0.51 21.02 30.36
N PRO A 3 1.18 21.43 29.27
CA PRO A 3 0.92 20.78 27.97
C PRO A 3 2.17 20.29 27.22
N ILE A 4 3.39 20.54 27.72
CA ILE A 4 4.62 20.24 26.95
C ILE A 4 5.01 18.75 27.06
N THR A 5 4.78 18.12 28.22
CA THR A 5 5.18 16.72 28.47
C THR A 5 4.35 15.67 27.71
N PHE A 6 3.10 15.99 27.35
CA PHE A 6 2.22 15.06 26.62
C PHE A 6 2.61 14.95 25.14
N ILE A 7 3.01 16.06 24.52
CA ILE A 7 3.43 16.10 23.12
C ILE A 7 4.83 15.46 22.96
N GLU A 8 5.72 15.64 23.93
CA GLU A 8 7.02 14.96 23.96
C GLU A 8 6.89 13.44 24.13
N GLY A 9 5.95 12.98 24.97
CA GLY A 9 5.74 11.54 25.20
C GLY A 9 5.12 10.79 24.01
N ILE A 10 4.19 11.42 23.27
CA ILE A 10 3.60 10.83 22.06
C ILE A 10 4.62 10.87 20.91
N GLY A 11 5.32 11.99 20.75
CA GLY A 11 6.35 12.16 19.72
C GLY A 11 7.51 11.18 19.89
N SER A 12 7.99 10.95 21.12
CA SER A 12 9.10 10.02 21.40
C SER A 12 8.71 8.57 21.14
N GLN A 13 7.55 8.12 21.62
CA GLN A 13 7.10 6.74 21.40
C GLN A 13 6.79 6.44 19.94
N LEU A 14 6.21 7.40 19.20
CA LEU A 14 5.99 7.26 17.76
C LEU A 14 7.30 7.27 16.99
N ALA A 15 8.25 8.14 17.36
CA ALA A 15 9.59 8.15 16.77
C ALA A 15 10.32 6.82 17.03
N GLU A 16 10.26 6.29 18.26
CA GLU A 16 10.85 5.00 18.61
C GLU A 16 10.25 3.84 17.81
N ARG A 17 8.91 3.75 17.73
CA ARG A 17 8.23 2.72 16.93
C ARG A 17 8.53 2.84 15.44
N TRP A 18 8.58 4.06 14.93
CA TRP A 18 8.90 4.33 13.53
C TRP A 18 10.35 3.97 13.22
N ILE A 19 11.29 4.34 14.10
CA ILE A 19 12.71 3.96 13.99
C ILE A 19 12.86 2.44 14.07
N ALA A 20 12.17 1.78 15.00
CA ALA A 20 12.23 0.32 15.14
C ALA A 20 11.69 -0.39 13.90
N THR A 21 10.53 0.01 13.39
CA THR A 21 9.94 -0.61 12.19
C THR A 21 10.76 -0.35 10.92
N LEU A 22 11.42 0.80 10.84
CA LEU A 22 12.29 1.16 9.71
C LEU A 22 13.65 0.45 9.77
N LEU A 23 14.28 0.41 10.94
CA LEU A 23 15.63 -0.15 11.13
C LEU A 23 15.64 -1.66 11.29
N THR A 24 14.59 -2.29 11.84
CA THR A 24 14.61 -3.74 12.11
C THR A 24 14.86 -4.56 10.85
N PRO A 25 14.14 -4.35 9.72
CA PRO A 25 14.40 -5.11 8.50
C PRO A 25 15.81 -4.87 7.93
N ALA A 26 16.29 -3.63 7.99
CA ALA A 26 17.64 -3.28 7.54
C ALA A 26 18.70 -3.95 8.42
N PHE A 27 18.52 -3.93 9.73
CA PHE A 27 19.41 -4.59 10.68
C PHE A 27 19.44 -6.10 10.45
N CYS A 28 18.29 -6.76 10.28
CA CYS A 28 18.22 -8.19 9.95
C CYS A 28 18.96 -8.51 8.64
N PHE A 29 18.80 -7.66 7.62
CA PHE A 29 19.50 -7.80 6.35
C PHE A 29 21.02 -7.72 6.51
N TRP A 30 21.51 -6.66 7.18
CA TRP A 30 22.95 -6.44 7.39
C TRP A 30 23.56 -7.45 8.36
N ALA A 31 22.81 -7.90 9.38
CA ALA A 31 23.23 -8.94 10.30
C ALA A 31 23.40 -10.30 9.59
N GLY A 32 22.48 -10.65 8.69
CA GLY A 32 22.63 -11.87 7.87
C GLY A 32 23.79 -11.76 6.88
N GLY A 33 23.97 -10.60 6.24
CA GLY A 33 25.14 -10.34 5.39
C GLY A 33 26.47 -10.41 6.16
N PHE A 34 26.51 -9.84 7.36
CA PHE A 34 27.66 -9.93 8.27
C PHE A 34 27.93 -11.37 8.70
N PHE A 35 26.89 -12.15 9.04
CA PHE A 35 27.04 -13.56 9.35
C PHE A 35 27.68 -14.32 8.17
N LEU A 36 27.19 -14.12 6.94
CA LEU A 36 27.79 -14.72 5.75
C LEU A 36 29.23 -14.27 5.53
N LEU A 37 29.54 -12.98 5.76
CA LEU A 37 30.90 -12.45 5.69
C LEU A 37 31.84 -13.17 6.66
N THR A 38 31.40 -13.48 7.88
CA THR A 38 32.23 -14.21 8.86
C THR A 38 32.58 -15.63 8.45
N GLN A 39 31.80 -16.23 7.54
CA GLN A 39 32.07 -17.56 7.00
C GLN A 39 33.06 -17.55 5.82
N LEU A 40 33.41 -16.38 5.29
CA LEU A 40 34.37 -16.24 4.21
C LEU A 40 35.81 -16.22 4.74
N SER A 41 36.74 -16.78 3.97
CA SER A 41 38.18 -16.84 4.32
C SER A 41 38.77 -15.45 4.63
N ILE A 42 38.28 -14.41 3.96
CA ILE A 42 38.73 -13.01 4.08
C ILE A 42 38.43 -12.44 5.48
N TRP A 43 37.50 -13.01 6.23
CA TRP A 43 37.14 -12.53 7.57
C TRP A 43 38.31 -12.56 8.56
N GLY A 44 39.21 -13.56 8.44
CA GLY A 44 40.40 -13.64 9.28
C GLY A 44 41.29 -12.40 9.14
N ASP A 45 41.52 -11.96 7.91
CA ASP A 45 42.32 -10.77 7.60
C ASP A 45 41.62 -9.48 8.05
N ILE A 46 40.30 -9.39 7.84
CA ILE A 46 39.49 -8.25 8.30
C ILE A 46 39.55 -8.11 9.83
N LYS A 47 39.32 -9.22 10.56
CA LYS A 47 39.33 -9.24 12.03
C LYS A 47 40.69 -8.85 12.60
N THR A 48 41.77 -9.38 12.02
CA THR A 48 43.14 -9.07 12.48
C THR A 48 43.51 -7.62 12.19
N ASN A 49 43.11 -7.05 11.04
CA ASN A 49 43.37 -5.65 10.72
C ASN A 49 42.52 -4.68 11.57
N LEU A 50 41.27 -5.03 11.88
CA LEU A 50 40.43 -4.27 12.83
C LEU A 50 41.03 -4.28 14.24
N GLY A 51 41.57 -5.42 14.68
CA GLY A 51 42.22 -5.55 15.99
C GLY A 51 43.50 -4.71 16.15
N LYS A 52 44.12 -4.29 15.04
CA LYS A 52 45.30 -3.40 15.06
C LYS A 52 44.95 -1.91 15.19
N LEU A 53 43.67 -1.54 15.00
CA LEU A 53 43.21 -0.16 15.16
C LEU A 53 43.07 0.19 16.64
N SER A 54 43.33 1.46 16.99
CA SER A 54 43.09 1.95 18.35
C SER A 54 41.59 1.98 18.68
N GLU A 55 41.24 1.93 19.97
CA GLU A 55 39.85 1.94 20.44
C GLU A 55 38.97 3.04 19.80
N PRO A 56 39.43 4.30 19.64
CA PRO A 56 38.61 5.33 18.98
C PRO A 56 38.25 5.01 17.52
N PHE A 57 39.17 4.38 16.76
CA PHE A 57 38.91 4.00 15.38
C PHE A 57 37.97 2.80 15.28
N GLN A 58 38.02 1.86 16.22
CA GLN A 58 37.05 0.76 16.28
C GLN A 58 35.63 1.27 16.55
N ILE A 59 35.48 2.21 17.49
CA ILE A 59 34.20 2.88 17.74
C ILE A 59 33.73 3.63 16.50
N ALA A 60 34.63 4.35 15.83
CA ALA A 60 34.29 5.07 14.59
C ALA A 60 33.78 4.11 13.49
N VAL A 61 34.40 2.94 13.32
CA VAL A 61 33.91 1.92 12.37
C VAL A 61 32.51 1.44 12.74
N LEU A 62 32.24 1.14 14.01
CA LEU A 62 30.90 0.74 14.46
C LEU A 62 29.85 1.82 14.20
N VAL A 63 30.17 3.08 14.48
CA VAL A 63 29.30 4.21 14.19
C VAL A 63 29.03 4.32 12.69
N VAL A 64 30.05 4.21 11.84
CA VAL A 64 29.89 4.22 10.38
C VAL A 64 29.00 3.06 9.91
N CYS A 65 29.17 1.84 10.44
CA CYS A 65 28.30 0.71 10.12
C CYS A 65 26.84 0.99 10.51
N LEU A 66 26.58 1.54 11.69
CA LEU A 66 25.23 1.92 12.12
C LEU A 66 24.64 3.02 11.21
N LEU A 67 25.44 4.00 10.80
CA LEU A 67 25.03 5.02 9.85
C LEU A 67 24.70 4.43 8.47
N ILE A 68 25.44 3.42 7.99
CA ILE A 68 25.13 2.72 6.74
C ILE A 68 23.81 1.96 6.86
N ILE A 69 23.58 1.25 7.97
CA ILE A 69 22.31 0.54 8.21
C ILE A 69 21.15 1.55 8.19
N ALA A 70 21.26 2.64 8.94
CA ALA A 70 20.26 3.69 8.95
C ALA A 70 20.03 4.29 7.57
N ALA A 71 21.09 4.73 6.89
CA ALA A 71 21.02 5.31 5.55
C ALA A 71 20.36 4.36 4.55
N SER A 72 20.67 3.07 4.60
CA SER A 72 20.06 2.06 3.73
C SER A 72 18.54 1.93 3.94
N ALA A 73 18.08 2.02 5.19
CA ALA A 73 16.66 1.99 5.52
C ALA A 73 15.91 3.22 4.99
N PHE A 74 16.52 4.41 5.10
CA PHE A 74 15.99 5.65 4.52
C PHE A 74 15.97 5.63 2.99
N ILE A 75 17.00 5.07 2.36
CA ILE A 75 17.04 4.92 0.89
C ILE A 75 15.89 4.02 0.45
N VAL A 76 15.74 2.84 1.06
CA VAL A 76 14.67 1.89 0.76
C VAL A 76 13.28 2.52 0.91
N GLN A 77 13.07 3.36 1.95
CA GLN A 77 11.82 4.11 2.13
C GLN A 77 11.43 4.95 0.90
N ARG A 78 12.40 5.54 0.21
CA ARG A 78 12.12 6.38 -0.98
C ARG A 78 11.56 5.57 -2.14
N PHE A 79 11.75 4.26 -2.12
CA PHE A 79 11.22 3.35 -3.12
C PHE A 79 9.88 2.74 -2.74
N ASP A 80 9.27 3.07 -1.58
CA ASP A 80 7.99 2.49 -1.14
C ASP A 80 6.92 2.56 -2.26
N LEU A 81 6.74 3.72 -2.89
CA LEU A 81 5.78 3.90 -3.98
C LEU A 81 6.15 3.10 -5.24
N THR A 82 7.44 3.02 -5.57
CA THR A 82 7.91 2.25 -6.74
C THR A 82 7.70 0.76 -6.54
N ILE A 83 8.01 0.25 -5.34
CA ILE A 83 7.80 -1.16 -4.96
C ILE A 83 6.31 -1.45 -4.94
N LEU A 84 5.50 -0.58 -4.34
CA LEU A 84 4.06 -0.75 -4.27
C LEU A 84 3.45 -0.80 -5.69
N ARG A 85 3.83 0.12 -6.58
CA ARG A 85 3.38 0.10 -7.99
C ARG A 85 3.82 -1.16 -8.73
N PHE A 86 5.02 -1.65 -8.44
CA PHE A 86 5.49 -2.92 -8.98
C PHE A 86 4.64 -4.11 -8.50
N LEU A 87 4.30 -4.15 -7.20
CA LEU A 87 3.43 -5.17 -6.59
C LEU A 87 1.97 -5.05 -7.03
N GLU A 88 1.47 -3.84 -7.30
CA GLU A 88 0.17 -3.58 -7.91
C GLU A 88 0.10 -4.07 -9.36
N GLY A 89 1.26 -4.21 -10.02
CA GLY A 89 1.35 -4.73 -11.39
C GLY A 89 1.42 -3.66 -12.48
N TYR A 90 1.85 -2.44 -12.13
CA TYR A 90 2.21 -1.39 -13.11
C TYR A 90 3.56 -1.70 -13.78
N TRP A 91 3.64 -2.84 -14.44
CA TRP A 91 4.83 -3.29 -15.14
C TRP A 91 5.01 -2.53 -16.46
N SER A 92 6.26 -2.28 -16.85
CA SER A 92 6.55 -1.65 -18.14
C SER A 92 5.99 -2.51 -19.28
N GLN A 93 5.21 -1.88 -20.16
CA GLN A 93 4.50 -2.58 -21.24
C GLN A 93 5.45 -3.04 -22.36
N ASP A 94 6.69 -2.54 -22.35
CA ASP A 94 7.75 -2.85 -23.32
C ASP A 94 8.28 -4.28 -23.17
N TRP A 95 8.16 -4.88 -21.97
CA TRP A 95 8.68 -6.21 -21.74
C TRP A 95 7.66 -7.30 -22.13
N LYS A 96 7.84 -7.86 -23.33
CA LYS A 96 6.97 -8.91 -23.93
C LYS A 96 6.55 -10.05 -22.97
N PRO A 97 7.43 -10.66 -22.15
CA PRO A 97 7.00 -11.73 -21.23
C PRO A 97 6.04 -11.22 -20.16
N LEU A 98 6.31 -10.06 -19.56
CA LEU A 98 5.41 -9.45 -18.58
C LEU A 98 4.07 -9.07 -19.21
N LYS A 99 4.05 -8.59 -20.47
CA LYS A 99 2.80 -8.31 -21.19
C LYS A 99 1.93 -9.56 -21.37
N ARG A 100 2.54 -10.72 -21.63
CA ARG A 100 1.81 -12.00 -21.73
C ARG A 100 1.25 -12.42 -20.38
N LEU A 101 2.05 -12.32 -19.32
CA LEU A 101 1.62 -12.61 -17.96
C LEU A 101 0.49 -11.67 -17.52
N TRP A 102 0.63 -10.38 -17.82
CA TRP A 102 -0.37 -9.35 -17.58
C TRP A 102 -1.68 -9.73 -18.25
N LYS A 103 -1.68 -9.98 -19.57
CA LYS A 103 -2.89 -10.37 -20.32
C LYS A 103 -3.52 -11.63 -19.74
N ARG A 104 -2.72 -12.66 -19.45
CA ARG A 104 -3.22 -13.93 -18.90
C ARG A 104 -3.86 -13.72 -17.52
N LYS A 105 -3.23 -12.97 -16.64
CA LYS A 105 -3.73 -12.70 -15.29
C LYS A 105 -4.97 -11.82 -15.30
N THR A 106 -4.98 -10.76 -16.10
CA THR A 106 -6.16 -9.90 -16.28
C THR A 106 -7.33 -10.68 -16.86
N GLN A 107 -7.09 -11.58 -17.83
CA GLN A 107 -8.13 -12.49 -18.35
C GLN A 107 -8.66 -13.45 -17.29
N GLN A 108 -7.79 -14.02 -16.44
CA GLN A 108 -8.21 -14.86 -15.32
C GLN A 108 -9.11 -14.09 -14.34
N HIS A 109 -8.73 -12.86 -13.96
CA HIS A 109 -9.55 -12.02 -13.09
C HIS A 109 -10.86 -11.58 -13.76
N ALA A 110 -10.85 -11.36 -15.08
CA ALA A 110 -12.06 -11.03 -15.84
C ALA A 110 -13.04 -12.21 -15.85
N GLN A 111 -12.55 -13.43 -16.07
CA GLN A 111 -13.36 -14.64 -15.99
C GLN A 111 -13.91 -14.82 -14.58
N GLN A 112 -13.08 -14.67 -13.54
CA GLN A 112 -13.51 -14.75 -12.15
C GLN A 112 -14.62 -13.73 -11.83
N LEU A 113 -14.47 -12.49 -12.30
CA LEU A 113 -15.50 -11.45 -12.12
C LEU A 113 -16.81 -11.81 -12.84
N HIS A 114 -16.72 -12.38 -14.04
CA HIS A 114 -17.89 -12.84 -14.79
C HIS A 114 -18.60 -13.98 -14.06
N ASP A 115 -17.86 -15.02 -13.64
CA ASP A 115 -18.39 -16.17 -12.91
C ASP A 115 -19.08 -15.74 -11.60
N ILE A 116 -18.49 -14.78 -10.88
CA ILE A 116 -19.09 -14.23 -9.65
C ILE A 116 -20.40 -13.49 -9.97
N LYS A 117 -20.43 -12.67 -11.02
CA LYS A 117 -21.64 -11.93 -11.43
C LYS A 117 -22.77 -12.89 -11.84
N ASP A 118 -22.45 -13.93 -12.58
CA ASP A 118 -23.40 -14.93 -13.04
C ASP A 118 -23.98 -15.73 -11.87
N GLN A 119 -23.12 -16.19 -10.95
CA GLN A 119 -23.56 -16.87 -9.73
C GLN A 119 -24.44 -15.98 -8.85
N LEU A 120 -24.08 -14.69 -8.68
CA LEU A 120 -24.92 -13.74 -7.96
C LEU A 120 -26.29 -13.57 -8.62
N GLN A 121 -26.36 -13.52 -9.96
CA GLN A 121 -27.62 -13.42 -10.69
C GLN A 121 -28.52 -14.64 -10.51
N ILE A 122 -27.94 -15.84 -10.49
CA ILE A 122 -28.65 -17.09 -10.21
C ILE A 122 -29.18 -17.10 -8.76
N LEU A 123 -28.34 -16.72 -7.80
CA LEU A 123 -28.72 -16.70 -6.38
C LEU A 123 -29.79 -15.64 -6.09
N MET A 124 -29.79 -14.50 -6.78
CA MET A 124 -30.85 -13.48 -6.65
C MET A 124 -32.23 -13.96 -7.11
N ARG A 125 -32.29 -14.96 -7.99
CA ARG A 125 -33.55 -15.57 -8.47
C ARG A 125 -33.96 -16.82 -7.68
N SER A 126 -33.08 -17.30 -6.80
CA SER A 126 -33.30 -18.52 -6.03
C SER A 126 -34.18 -18.25 -4.81
N ALA A 127 -34.88 -19.28 -4.31
CA ALA A 127 -35.66 -19.14 -3.09
C ALA A 127 -34.77 -18.74 -1.90
N PRO A 128 -35.25 -17.86 -1.00
CA PRO A 128 -34.46 -17.41 0.14
C PRO A 128 -34.19 -18.60 1.08
N SER A 129 -32.91 -18.90 1.28
CA SER A 129 -32.43 -19.88 2.27
C SER A 129 -31.17 -19.33 2.95
N VAL A 130 -30.84 -19.86 4.13
CA VAL A 130 -29.63 -19.48 4.87
C VAL A 130 -28.37 -19.74 4.03
N ASP A 131 -28.33 -20.87 3.30
CA ASP A 131 -27.21 -21.21 2.43
C ASP A 131 -27.06 -20.24 1.25
N VAL A 132 -28.18 -19.85 0.62
CA VAL A 132 -28.20 -18.86 -0.46
C VAL A 132 -27.71 -17.51 0.06
N PHE A 133 -28.14 -17.10 1.26
CA PHE A 133 -27.69 -15.85 1.88
C PHE A 133 -26.18 -15.87 2.14
N ASN A 134 -25.65 -16.92 2.77
CA ASN A 134 -24.23 -17.06 3.06
C ASN A 134 -23.38 -17.07 1.77
N LYS A 135 -23.86 -17.78 0.73
CA LYS A 135 -23.16 -17.82 -0.56
C LYS A 135 -23.18 -16.47 -1.26
N LYS A 136 -24.30 -15.75 -1.22
CA LYS A 136 -24.42 -14.40 -1.76
C LYS A 136 -23.46 -13.45 -1.04
N ALA A 137 -23.42 -13.46 0.30
CA ALA A 137 -22.51 -12.65 1.09
C ALA A 137 -21.03 -12.95 0.77
N GLN A 138 -20.66 -14.23 0.60
CA GLN A 138 -19.32 -14.62 0.19
C GLN A 138 -18.93 -14.07 -1.18
N LEU A 139 -19.83 -14.20 -2.17
CA LEU A 139 -19.59 -13.72 -3.54
C LEU A 139 -19.57 -12.18 -3.61
N ASP A 140 -20.44 -11.50 -2.87
CA ASP A 140 -20.43 -10.04 -2.75
C ASP A 140 -19.12 -9.55 -2.11
N HIS A 141 -18.61 -10.25 -1.08
CA HIS A 141 -17.32 -9.95 -0.49
C HIS A 141 -16.16 -10.17 -1.49
N GLN A 142 -16.18 -11.24 -2.30
CA GLN A 142 -15.16 -11.44 -3.34
C GLN A 142 -15.23 -10.38 -4.43
N ARG A 143 -16.45 -10.04 -4.88
CA ARG A 143 -16.71 -9.00 -5.89
C ARG A 143 -16.22 -7.63 -5.43
N ARG A 144 -16.32 -7.33 -4.13
CA ARG A 144 -15.87 -6.07 -3.53
C ARG A 144 -14.42 -5.78 -3.92
N TRP A 145 -13.55 -6.78 -3.94
CA TRP A 145 -12.12 -6.60 -4.15
C TRP A 145 -11.68 -6.67 -5.62
N LEU A 146 -12.64 -6.68 -6.54
CA LEU A 146 -12.40 -6.64 -7.98
C LEU A 146 -12.99 -5.35 -8.58
N PRO A 147 -12.24 -4.65 -9.45
CA PRO A 147 -12.77 -3.54 -10.23
C PRO A 147 -14.04 -3.91 -10.99
N SER A 148 -15.07 -3.05 -10.96
CA SER A 148 -16.36 -3.34 -11.60
C SER A 148 -16.29 -3.33 -13.13
N LYS A 149 -15.40 -2.50 -13.70
CA LYS A 149 -15.13 -2.36 -15.14
C LYS A 149 -14.01 -3.33 -15.55
N PRO A 150 -14.20 -4.18 -16.57
CA PRO A 150 -13.16 -5.13 -17.02
C PRO A 150 -11.85 -4.46 -17.43
N ASP A 151 -11.91 -3.26 -18.02
CA ASP A 151 -10.73 -2.53 -18.48
C ASP A 151 -9.86 -1.99 -17.32
N ALA A 152 -10.41 -1.94 -16.11
CA ALA A 152 -9.70 -1.53 -14.91
C ALA A 152 -9.06 -2.70 -14.14
N LEU A 153 -9.20 -3.94 -14.62
CA LEU A 153 -8.61 -5.10 -13.98
C LEU A 153 -7.08 -5.08 -14.06
N MET A 154 -6.45 -5.38 -12.93
CA MET A 154 -5.01 -5.41 -12.74
C MET A 154 -4.51 -6.87 -12.73
N PRO A 155 -3.22 -7.11 -13.03
CA PRO A 155 -2.67 -8.47 -13.11
C PRO A 155 -2.39 -9.09 -11.74
N THR A 156 -2.38 -8.29 -10.67
CA THR A 156 -2.14 -8.74 -9.29
C THR A 156 -3.38 -8.56 -8.43
N GLU A 157 -3.49 -9.35 -7.37
CA GLU A 157 -4.58 -9.22 -6.40
C GLU A 157 -4.48 -7.90 -5.64
N LEU A 158 -3.26 -7.47 -5.26
CA LEU A 158 -3.03 -6.19 -4.60
C LEU A 158 -3.50 -5.02 -5.46
N GLY A 159 -3.14 -5.02 -6.74
CA GLY A 159 -3.56 -3.99 -7.69
C GLY A 159 -5.08 -3.97 -7.87
N ASN A 160 -5.73 -5.13 -7.91
CA ASN A 160 -7.20 -5.20 -7.98
C ASN A 160 -7.87 -4.64 -6.74
N ILE A 161 -7.38 -4.98 -5.54
CA ILE A 161 -7.92 -4.48 -4.26
C ILE A 161 -7.85 -2.95 -4.22
N LEU A 162 -6.67 -2.38 -4.47
CA LEU A 162 -6.47 -0.94 -4.41
C LEU A 162 -7.25 -0.21 -5.51
N ARG A 163 -7.24 -0.75 -6.74
CA ARG A 163 -8.02 -0.18 -7.84
C ARG A 163 -9.52 -0.25 -7.59
N ALA A 164 -10.01 -1.34 -7.01
CA ALA A 164 -11.43 -1.48 -6.66
C ALA A 164 -11.82 -0.47 -5.58
N ALA A 165 -10.97 -0.24 -4.58
CA ALA A 165 -11.20 0.78 -3.56
C ALA A 165 -11.25 2.20 -4.16
N GLU A 166 -10.31 2.55 -5.03
CA GLU A 166 -10.29 3.85 -5.72
C GLU A 166 -11.56 4.09 -6.56
N LEU A 167 -11.97 3.09 -7.35
CA LEU A 167 -13.11 3.21 -8.26
C LEU A 167 -14.48 3.11 -7.58
N ARG A 168 -14.55 2.66 -6.33
CA ARG A 168 -15.82 2.47 -5.63
C ARG A 168 -16.55 3.78 -5.39
N SER A 169 -15.82 4.81 -4.96
CA SER A 169 -16.36 6.16 -4.77
C SER A 169 -16.94 6.73 -6.07
N GLU A 170 -16.26 6.51 -7.19
CA GLU A 170 -16.73 6.91 -8.52
C GLU A 170 -17.99 6.13 -8.93
N ALA A 171 -17.98 4.81 -8.71
CA ALA A 171 -19.13 3.96 -9.05
C ALA A 171 -20.38 4.27 -8.21
N LYS A 172 -20.21 4.63 -6.94
CA LYS A 172 -21.30 4.89 -5.98
C LYS A 172 -21.81 6.33 -6.05
N TYR A 173 -20.91 7.30 -6.17
CA TYR A 173 -21.21 8.74 -6.02
C TYR A 173 -20.75 9.60 -7.20
N GLY A 174 -20.12 9.04 -8.23
CA GLY A 174 -19.51 9.82 -9.31
C GLY A 174 -18.26 10.61 -8.91
N LEU A 175 -17.85 10.51 -7.64
CA LEU A 175 -16.68 11.20 -7.11
C LEU A 175 -15.43 10.38 -7.39
N ASN A 176 -14.55 10.87 -8.25
CA ASN A 176 -13.28 10.19 -8.45
C ASN A 176 -12.37 10.40 -7.22
N ALA A 177 -12.02 9.30 -6.55
CA ALA A 177 -11.20 9.35 -5.34
C ALA A 177 -9.91 10.14 -5.54
N VAL A 178 -9.17 9.91 -6.63
CA VAL A 178 -7.86 10.54 -6.86
C VAL A 178 -7.98 12.06 -6.97
N VAL A 179 -9.03 12.55 -7.62
CA VAL A 179 -9.28 14.00 -7.79
C VAL A 179 -9.81 14.64 -6.52
N CYS A 180 -10.77 13.99 -5.86
CA CYS A 180 -11.45 14.56 -4.71
C CYS A 180 -10.64 14.44 -3.41
N TRP A 181 -9.69 13.50 -3.35
CA TRP A 181 -8.95 13.17 -2.13
C TRP A 181 -8.23 14.36 -1.47
N PRO A 182 -7.47 15.22 -2.16
CA PRO A 182 -6.78 16.34 -1.51
C PRO A 182 -7.74 17.31 -0.81
N HIS A 183 -8.91 17.54 -1.39
CA HIS A 183 -9.94 18.40 -0.84
C HIS A 183 -10.64 17.72 0.34
N LEU A 184 -11.02 16.46 0.17
CA LEU A 184 -11.64 15.67 1.24
C LEU A 184 -10.70 15.57 2.44
N TRP A 185 -9.40 15.35 2.21
CA TRP A 185 -8.37 15.26 3.25
C TRP A 185 -8.34 16.46 4.19
N MET A 186 -8.46 17.67 3.64
CA MET A 186 -8.49 18.91 4.43
C MET A 186 -9.75 19.00 5.32
N LEU A 187 -10.84 18.35 4.93
CA LEU A 187 -12.13 18.36 5.64
C LEU A 187 -12.28 17.20 6.63
N LEU A 188 -11.40 16.19 6.57
CA LEU A 188 -11.44 15.04 7.48
C LEU A 188 -11.07 15.47 8.91
N PRO A 189 -11.81 14.99 9.94
CA PRO A 189 -11.38 15.13 11.33
C PRO A 189 -10.06 14.41 11.59
N GLU A 190 -9.40 14.73 12.70
CA GLU A 190 -8.08 14.17 13.03
C GLU A 190 -8.09 12.64 13.19
N HIS A 191 -9.13 12.08 13.83
CA HIS A 191 -9.18 10.64 14.09
C HIS A 191 -9.25 9.79 12.80
N PRO A 192 -10.22 9.97 11.87
CA PRO A 192 -10.22 9.23 10.61
C PRO A 192 -8.98 9.49 9.75
N ARG A 193 -8.42 10.71 9.83
CA ARG A 193 -7.18 11.05 9.13
C ARG A 193 -6.02 10.20 9.63
N ASN A 194 -5.85 10.07 10.94
CA ASN A 194 -4.81 9.25 11.56
C ASN A 194 -4.98 7.76 11.21
N ASP A 195 -6.21 7.23 11.28
CA ASP A 195 -6.49 5.83 10.93
C ASP A 195 -6.10 5.52 9.47
N LEU A 196 -6.41 6.43 8.54
CA LEU A 196 -6.02 6.33 7.14
C LEU A 196 -4.50 6.41 6.94
N GLN A 197 -3.80 7.29 7.68
CA GLN A 197 -2.34 7.38 7.63
C GLN A 197 -1.70 6.09 8.13
N GLU A 198 -2.21 5.53 9.23
CA GLU A 198 -1.70 4.29 9.79
C GLU A 198 -1.92 3.11 8.84
N ALA A 199 -3.12 2.96 8.29
CA ALA A 199 -3.41 1.92 7.31
C ALA A 199 -2.52 2.04 6.07
N ARG A 200 -2.28 3.26 5.58
CA ARG A 200 -1.35 3.50 4.46
C ARG A 200 0.11 3.19 4.84
N ALA A 201 0.53 3.54 6.05
CA ALA A 201 1.87 3.23 6.56
C ALA A 201 2.09 1.73 6.72
N ASN A 202 1.06 0.99 7.15
CA ASN A 202 1.07 -0.47 7.26
C ASN A 202 1.29 -1.12 5.89
N LEU A 203 0.56 -0.66 4.87
CA LEU A 203 0.74 -1.11 3.48
C LEU A 203 2.16 -0.83 2.97
N ASN A 204 2.69 0.38 3.19
CA ASN A 204 4.05 0.73 2.78
C ASN A 204 5.10 -0.14 3.52
N THR A 205 4.87 -0.46 4.79
CA THR A 205 5.75 -1.33 5.59
C THR A 205 5.79 -2.75 5.04
N ALA A 206 4.63 -3.31 4.66
CA ALA A 206 4.57 -4.62 4.02
C ALA A 206 5.35 -4.65 2.69
N ALA A 207 5.17 -3.63 1.84
CA ALA A 207 5.94 -3.49 0.59
C ALA A 207 7.46 -3.39 0.85
N ARG A 208 7.85 -2.68 1.91
CA ARG A 208 9.25 -2.55 2.31
C ARG A 208 9.87 -3.86 2.76
N ILE A 209 9.17 -4.61 3.58
CA ILE A 209 9.63 -5.92 4.06
C ILE A 209 9.72 -6.92 2.90
N TRP A 210 8.82 -6.82 1.92
CA TRP A 210 8.94 -7.58 0.68
C TRP A 210 10.25 -7.27 -0.05
N LEU A 211 10.62 -5.99 -0.19
CA LEU A 211 11.89 -5.61 -0.80
C LEU A 211 13.10 -6.09 0.02
N TRP A 212 13.08 -5.95 1.34
CA TRP A 212 14.14 -6.49 2.18
C TRP A 212 14.27 -8.01 2.07
N GLY A 213 13.16 -8.74 1.94
CA GLY A 213 13.15 -10.17 1.66
C GLY A 213 13.81 -10.51 0.30
N LEU A 214 13.54 -9.70 -0.73
CA LEU A 214 14.17 -9.85 -2.05
C LEU A 214 15.68 -9.55 -2.00
N LEU A 215 16.08 -8.48 -1.30
CA LEU A 215 17.49 -8.15 -1.08
C LEU A 215 18.18 -9.27 -0.30
N PHE A 216 17.54 -9.80 0.74
CA PHE A 216 18.07 -10.90 1.51
C PHE A 216 18.25 -12.17 0.69
N TRP A 217 17.26 -12.47 -0.17
CA TRP A 217 17.34 -13.54 -1.15
C TRP A 217 18.50 -13.33 -2.12
N SER A 218 18.82 -12.08 -2.51
CA SER A 218 19.94 -11.80 -3.41
C SER A 218 21.32 -12.12 -2.81
N TRP A 219 21.47 -12.18 -1.48
CA TRP A 219 22.72 -12.61 -0.84
C TRP A 219 23.13 -14.01 -1.27
N THR A 220 22.18 -14.87 -1.62
CA THR A 220 22.48 -16.25 -2.03
C THR A 220 23.15 -16.30 -3.40
N LEU A 221 22.84 -15.34 -4.27
CA LEU A 221 23.48 -15.19 -5.57
C LEU A 221 24.90 -14.63 -5.46
N LEU A 222 25.19 -13.88 -4.40
CA LEU A 222 26.53 -13.34 -4.14
C LEU A 222 27.41 -14.31 -3.35
N GLY A 223 26.81 -15.09 -2.46
CA GLY A 223 27.50 -15.98 -1.52
C GLY A 223 27.61 -17.45 -1.95
N PHE A 224 27.59 -17.72 -3.27
CA PHE A 224 27.46 -19.05 -3.95
C PHE A 224 28.36 -20.20 -3.42
N TRP A 225 29.27 -19.92 -2.49
CA TRP A 225 30.32 -20.81 -2.01
C TRP A 225 30.14 -21.28 -0.56
N THR A 226 29.11 -20.82 0.16
CA THR A 226 28.87 -21.26 1.56
C THR A 226 27.54 -22.01 1.73
N PRO A 227 27.51 -23.16 2.44
CA PRO A 227 26.28 -23.88 2.75
C PRO A 227 25.24 -23.01 3.47
N TRP A 228 25.70 -22.05 4.27
CA TRP A 228 24.86 -21.09 4.99
C TRP A 228 24.13 -20.10 4.07
N ALA A 229 24.71 -19.75 2.91
CA ALA A 229 24.03 -18.91 1.92
C ALA A 229 22.77 -19.60 1.36
N LEU A 230 22.72 -20.93 1.33
CA LEU A 230 21.52 -21.65 0.90
C LEU A 230 20.34 -21.47 1.86
N LEU A 231 20.57 -21.18 3.15
CA LEU A 231 19.49 -20.90 4.10
C LEU A 231 18.83 -19.54 3.87
N ALA A 232 19.53 -18.58 3.25
CA ALA A 232 18.94 -17.29 2.94
C ALA A 232 17.91 -17.35 1.80
N LEU A 233 17.94 -18.40 0.96
CA LEU A 233 16.93 -18.64 -0.09
C LEU A 233 15.53 -18.84 0.51
N PRO A 234 15.27 -19.88 1.36
CA PRO A 234 13.96 -20.09 1.93
C PRO A 234 13.55 -18.96 2.88
N ILE A 235 14.48 -18.35 3.62
CA ILE A 235 14.16 -17.23 4.52
C ILE A 235 13.68 -16.00 3.73
N GLY A 236 14.45 -15.59 2.70
CA GLY A 236 14.08 -14.46 1.85
C GLY A 236 12.75 -14.71 1.13
N TRP A 237 12.57 -15.91 0.56
CA TRP A 237 11.33 -16.31 -0.10
C TRP A 237 10.13 -16.30 0.86
N CYS A 238 10.23 -16.93 2.02
CA CYS A 238 9.17 -16.93 3.03
C CYS A 238 8.81 -15.52 3.49
N THR A 239 9.82 -14.66 3.67
CA THR A 239 9.63 -13.24 4.01
C THR A 239 8.85 -12.50 2.92
N MET A 240 9.20 -12.71 1.64
CA MET A 240 8.46 -12.12 0.51
C MET A 240 7.02 -12.61 0.45
N VAL A 241 6.77 -13.92 0.59
CA VAL A 241 5.41 -14.48 0.56
C VAL A 241 4.58 -13.94 1.73
N PHE A 242 5.14 -13.90 2.93
CA PHE A 242 4.50 -13.32 4.11
C PHE A 242 4.16 -11.85 3.90
N ALA A 243 5.12 -11.05 3.47
CA ALA A 243 4.96 -9.62 3.23
C ALA A 243 3.90 -9.32 2.15
N TYR A 244 3.86 -10.13 1.09
CA TYR A 244 2.82 -10.00 0.07
C TYR A 244 1.43 -10.30 0.65
N ARG A 245 1.25 -11.39 1.42
CA ARG A 245 -0.04 -11.70 2.06
C ARG A 245 -0.47 -10.64 3.07
N TRP A 246 0.48 -10.08 3.81
CA TRP A 246 0.23 -8.96 4.70
C TRP A 246 -0.20 -7.70 3.91
N SER A 247 0.46 -7.38 2.80
CA SER A 247 0.06 -6.26 1.94
C SER A 247 -1.37 -6.37 1.43
N LEU A 248 -1.85 -7.60 1.15
CA LEU A 248 -3.24 -7.82 0.74
C LEU A 248 -4.22 -7.49 1.86
N SER A 249 -3.90 -7.85 3.10
CA SER A 249 -4.72 -7.48 4.27
C SER A 249 -4.72 -5.97 4.48
N ALA A 250 -3.54 -5.35 4.54
CA ALA A 250 -3.39 -3.92 4.77
C ALA A 250 -4.06 -3.08 3.67
N ALA A 251 -4.06 -3.56 2.41
CA ALA A 251 -4.74 -2.91 1.31
C ALA A 251 -6.28 -2.97 1.44
N ARG A 252 -6.83 -4.05 2.00
CA ARG A 252 -8.28 -4.14 2.28
C ARG A 252 -8.68 -3.18 3.40
N ASP A 253 -7.91 -3.16 4.49
CA ASP A 253 -8.15 -2.24 5.61
C ASP A 253 -8.10 -0.77 5.15
N TYR A 254 -7.06 -0.41 4.39
CA TYR A 254 -6.95 0.92 3.78
C TYR A 254 -8.12 1.23 2.84
N GLY A 255 -8.52 0.26 2.00
CA GLY A 255 -9.63 0.43 1.07
C GLY A 255 -10.98 0.61 1.75
N ASP A 256 -11.23 -0.08 2.86
CA ASP A 256 -12.45 0.05 3.66
C ASP A 256 -12.51 1.40 4.37
N LEU A 257 -11.39 1.87 4.94
CA LEU A 257 -11.30 3.21 5.53
C LEU A 257 -11.47 4.31 4.48
N LEU A 258 -10.91 4.12 3.29
CA LEU A 258 -11.07 5.06 2.18
C LEU A 258 -12.54 5.18 1.77
N ASP A 259 -13.23 4.05 1.61
CA ASP A 259 -14.66 4.01 1.30
C ASP A 259 -15.50 4.68 2.40
N ALA A 260 -15.23 4.33 3.67
CA ALA A 260 -15.90 4.93 4.82
C ALA A 260 -15.69 6.45 4.90
N ALA A 261 -14.51 6.94 4.55
CA ALA A 261 -14.22 8.38 4.54
C ALA A 261 -15.10 9.12 3.51
N PHE A 262 -15.28 8.56 2.31
CA PHE A 262 -16.22 9.11 1.33
C PHE A 262 -17.68 8.98 1.79
N ASP A 263 -18.06 7.81 2.31
CA ASP A 263 -19.42 7.55 2.81
C ASP A 263 -19.84 8.56 3.89
N LEU A 264 -18.94 8.91 4.81
CA LEU A 264 -19.25 9.76 5.96
C LEU A 264 -18.99 11.26 5.75
N HIS A 265 -18.14 11.65 4.80
CA HIS A 265 -17.67 13.03 4.68
C HIS A 265 -17.84 13.68 3.30
N ARG A 266 -18.43 12.98 2.33
CA ARG A 266 -18.72 13.57 1.01
C ARG A 266 -19.64 14.79 1.05
N ASP A 267 -20.58 14.86 2.00
CA ASP A 267 -21.48 16.01 2.14
C ASP A 267 -20.72 17.29 2.50
N LYS A 268 -19.68 17.18 3.33
CA LYS A 268 -18.78 18.28 3.68
C LYS A 268 -18.05 18.81 2.45
N LEU A 269 -17.69 17.92 1.51
CA LEU A 269 -17.04 18.30 0.26
C LEU A 269 -17.96 19.21 -0.57
N TYR A 270 -19.22 18.80 -0.78
CA TYR A 270 -20.22 19.62 -1.49
C TYR A 270 -20.43 20.97 -0.81
N LYS A 271 -20.67 20.99 0.50
CA LYS A 271 -20.91 22.22 1.28
C LYS A 271 -19.72 23.19 1.20
N SER A 272 -18.50 22.69 1.38
CA SER A 272 -17.28 23.51 1.41
C SER A 272 -16.95 24.10 0.04
N LEU A 273 -17.29 23.39 -1.04
CA LEU A 273 -17.13 23.88 -2.41
C LEU A 273 -18.31 24.74 -2.89
N ARG A 274 -19.32 24.98 -2.02
CA ARG A 274 -20.56 25.70 -2.32
C ARG A 274 -21.37 25.07 -3.46
N TRP A 275 -21.32 23.75 -3.58
CA TRP A 275 -22.18 22.99 -4.49
C TRP A 275 -23.48 22.60 -3.79
N PRO A 276 -24.61 22.53 -4.52
CA PRO A 276 -25.86 22.04 -3.95
C PRO A 276 -25.71 20.59 -3.49
N LEU A 277 -26.42 20.22 -2.43
CA LEU A 277 -26.48 18.83 -1.98
C LEU A 277 -27.40 18.04 -2.92
N PRO A 278 -27.05 16.81 -3.29
CA PRO A 278 -27.89 15.99 -4.14
C PRO A 278 -29.15 15.53 -3.42
N GLU A 279 -30.28 15.51 -4.13
CA GLU A 279 -31.59 15.17 -3.58
C GLU A 279 -31.81 13.64 -3.48
N ASN A 280 -31.22 12.87 -4.40
CA ASN A 280 -31.35 11.41 -4.47
C ASN A 280 -30.07 10.77 -5.01
N SER A 281 -29.97 9.43 -4.94
CA SER A 281 -28.77 8.67 -5.32
C SER A 281 -28.42 8.77 -6.80
N ASP A 282 -29.41 8.83 -7.68
CA ASP A 282 -29.18 8.86 -9.14
C ASP A 282 -28.60 10.21 -9.56
N VAL A 283 -29.15 11.29 -9.00
CA VAL A 283 -28.67 12.67 -9.17
C VAL A 283 -27.32 12.85 -8.49
N GLU A 284 -27.09 12.23 -7.33
CA GLU A 284 -25.81 12.27 -6.62
C GLU A 284 -24.65 11.81 -7.49
N ARG A 285 -24.83 10.71 -8.24
CA ARG A 285 -23.80 10.21 -9.14
C ARG A 285 -23.46 11.20 -10.26
N GLU A 286 -24.47 11.76 -10.91
CA GLU A 286 -24.26 12.74 -11.98
C GLU A 286 -23.60 14.02 -11.45
N MET A 287 -24.05 14.52 -10.29
CA MET A 287 -23.46 15.69 -9.65
C MET A 287 -22.02 15.46 -9.23
N GLY A 288 -21.69 14.27 -8.72
CA GLY A 288 -20.32 13.93 -8.35
C GLY A 288 -19.38 13.84 -9.55
N GLU A 289 -19.87 13.35 -10.70
CA GLU A 289 -19.10 13.34 -11.95
C GLU A 289 -18.79 14.78 -12.40
N ARG A 290 -19.78 15.69 -12.33
CA ARG A 290 -19.59 17.12 -12.64
C ARG A 290 -18.63 17.80 -11.65
N LEU A 291 -18.76 17.51 -10.36
CA LEU A 291 -17.87 18.04 -9.32
C LEU A 291 -16.43 17.59 -9.54
N THR A 292 -16.24 16.30 -9.87
CA THR A 292 -14.93 15.74 -10.22
C THR A 292 -14.33 16.46 -11.42
N GLN A 293 -15.12 16.68 -12.48
CA GLN A 293 -14.65 17.40 -13.67
C GLN A 293 -14.27 18.85 -13.34
N TYR A 294 -15.07 19.53 -12.51
CA TYR A 294 -14.77 20.88 -12.04
C TYR A 294 -13.44 20.95 -11.28
N LEU A 295 -13.21 20.01 -10.34
CA LEU A 295 -11.95 19.95 -9.59
C LEU A 295 -10.74 19.58 -10.45
N TRP A 296 -10.93 18.75 -11.49
CA TRP A 296 -9.83 18.29 -12.35
C TRP A 296 -9.46 19.28 -13.45
N ARG A 297 -10.45 19.92 -14.08
CA ARG A 297 -10.27 20.74 -15.31
C ARG A 297 -10.62 22.21 -15.12
N GLY A 298 -11.19 22.59 -13.98
CA GLY A 298 -11.77 23.91 -13.78
C GLY A 298 -13.18 24.03 -14.38
N PRO A 299 -13.76 25.24 -14.34
CA PRO A 299 -15.13 25.47 -14.80
C PRO A 299 -15.32 25.11 -16.27
N VAL A 300 -16.38 24.34 -16.56
CA VAL A 300 -16.83 24.06 -17.94
C VAL A 300 -17.62 25.25 -18.51
N ASN A 301 -18.11 26.16 -17.66
CA ASN A 301 -18.77 27.44 -18.00
C ASN A 301 -18.31 28.58 -17.06
N PHE A 302 -18.27 29.82 -17.55
CA PHE A 302 -17.88 31.02 -16.77
C PHE A 302 -18.65 31.12 -15.43
N VAL A 303 -17.91 31.29 -14.32
CA VAL A 303 -18.49 31.55 -13.00
C VAL A 303 -18.48 33.05 -12.76
N ALA A 304 -19.66 33.67 -12.77
CA ALA A 304 -19.88 34.99 -12.18
C ALA A 304 -20.28 34.77 -10.71
N TYR A 305 -19.45 35.20 -9.78
CA TYR A 305 -19.83 35.24 -8.37
C TYR A 305 -20.76 36.44 -8.17
N GLN A 306 -22.05 36.20 -7.95
CA GLN A 306 -22.91 37.20 -7.34
C GLN A 306 -22.81 37.03 -5.82
N ASP A 307 -22.23 38.02 -5.16
CA ASP A 307 -22.33 38.16 -3.71
C ASP A 307 -23.81 38.36 -3.36
N TYR A 308 -24.35 37.46 -2.54
CA TYR A 308 -25.59 37.72 -1.81
C TYR A 308 -25.18 38.05 -0.38
N ASP A 309 -25.32 39.34 -0.05
CA ASP A 309 -25.20 39.90 1.30
C ASP A 309 -26.18 39.26 2.30
#